data_AF-A0A373D4H6-F1
#
_entry.id   AF-A0A373D4H6-F1
#
_cell.length_a   1.000
_cell.length_b   1.000
_cell.length_c   1.000
_cell.angle_alpha   90.00
_cell.angle_beta   90.00
_cell.angle_gamma   90.00
#
_symmetry.space_group_name_H-M   'P 1'
#
loop_
_entity.id
_entity.type
_entity.pdbx_description
1 polymer ?
#
loop_
_entity_poly.entity_id
_entity_poly.type
_entity_poly.pdbx_seq_one_letter_code
_entity_poly.pdbx_strand_id
1 'polypeptide(L)'
;MNTQESILKTIEDKREQYIHAALDIWDYAEPIFEEYKSSARLSALLEQEGFSVTKGVAGLPTAFIASWGEGKPVIGFMGEFDALPNLSQKADSVEREPIIEGGHGHGCGHHTLGTAAVAAAIAVKDYLKENGIKGTVRFYGCPAEEGGAGKVLMKQAGVFDDCAAAISWHPTDDNGIWSINFHAQQKVIYSFKGKRAADALQIFLMGATNVRHYLDPCFVVRSTILSPGDDANDGEVPEARILYAYRAHVSSQVKEGFQLLHMAAYGAAVMTGCVLTADYKTGTTELLPNRTLERTMYKKYQIVGTVPMTEADWKYAEHMHQALPENGEQATFDLMRLLYEEQAEDIIRQVKGKPYNDVLYPFREINIHKPGSTDICDVSFATPTVQCVAACYIKDTLGHSWQEVAQGRSDICMKGMLVAAKVMALTGAELFEQPLLLEQVRKEFEEKRKAYSYLPLLARKTVENGEMSAQKMDMERKLSDFNKSRKVQVEFTGLCDDGLAQRQTGKALSKNGNALEALEFFTLGLAYGNKDIFDKVGYETRIMETGDEDMVKVPELTKILVTVKQQEDIRSDDLREFFTGVDMVATGAAEVTGCQVKFLFE
;
A
#
# COMPACT_ATOMS: atom_id res chain seq x y z
N MET A 1 -8.18 19.21 42.04
CA MET A 1 -7.71 19.84 40.80
C MET A 1 -8.59 19.33 39.67
N ASN A 2 -8.84 20.14 38.65
CA ASN A 2 -9.52 19.68 37.44
C ASN A 2 -8.72 18.49 36.86
N THR A 3 -9.35 17.31 36.71
CA THR A 3 -8.66 16.06 36.34
C THR A 3 -7.95 16.18 34.99
N GLN A 4 -8.51 16.99 34.07
CA GLN A 4 -7.91 17.27 32.77
C GLN A 4 -6.64 18.12 32.88
N GLU A 5 -6.65 19.17 33.71
CA GLU A 5 -5.47 20.02 33.92
C GLU A 5 -4.29 19.24 34.51
N SER A 6 -4.55 18.26 35.38
CA SER A 6 -3.49 17.39 35.92
C SER A 6 -2.83 16.53 34.82
N ILE A 7 -3.63 15.93 33.92
CA ILE A 7 -3.11 15.15 32.78
C ILE A 7 -2.23 16.03 31.87
N LEU A 8 -2.73 17.23 31.53
CA LEU A 8 -1.98 18.17 30.67
C LEU A 8 -0.68 18.63 31.33
N LYS A 9 -0.72 18.90 32.63
CA LYS A 9 0.46 19.29 33.42
C LYS A 9 1.50 18.16 33.47
N THR A 10 1.07 16.90 33.61
CA THR A 10 1.98 15.74 33.66
C THR A 10 2.82 15.62 32.38
N ILE A 11 2.22 15.90 31.22
CA ILE A 11 2.95 15.91 29.95
C ILE A 11 3.95 17.08 29.92
N GLU A 12 3.54 18.26 30.39
CA GLU A 12 4.41 19.44 30.40
C GLU A 12 5.58 19.30 31.38
N ASP A 13 5.37 18.71 32.55
CA ASP A 13 6.40 18.48 33.58
C ASP A 13 7.52 17.57 33.07
N LYS A 14 7.21 16.65 32.14
CA LYS A 14 8.16 15.70 31.53
C LYS A 14 8.56 16.08 30.10
N ARG A 15 8.21 17.29 29.62
CA ARG A 15 8.40 17.71 28.22
C ARG A 15 9.80 17.46 27.66
N GLU A 16 10.84 17.79 28.43
CA GLU A 16 12.23 17.72 27.97
C GLU A 16 12.67 16.28 27.75
N GLN A 17 12.15 15.35 28.55
CA GLN A 17 12.44 13.92 28.39
C GLN A 17 11.86 13.40 27.07
N TYR A 18 10.66 13.84 26.70
CA TYR A 18 10.03 13.48 25.44
C TYR A 18 10.74 14.14 24.25
N ILE A 19 11.04 15.44 24.34
CA ILE A 19 11.77 16.15 23.28
C ILE A 19 13.12 15.48 23.00
N HIS A 20 13.90 15.16 24.03
CA HIS A 20 15.17 14.46 23.85
C HIS A 20 14.98 13.08 23.20
N ALA A 21 13.95 12.31 23.57
CA ALA A 21 13.68 11.02 22.93
C ALA A 21 13.34 11.17 21.43
N ALA A 22 12.51 12.16 21.07
CA ALA A 22 12.19 12.45 19.68
C ALA A 22 13.41 12.89 18.88
N LEU A 23 14.27 13.73 19.44
CA LEU A 23 15.51 14.19 18.79
C LEU A 23 16.53 13.05 18.63
N ASP A 24 16.67 12.18 19.64
CA ASP A 24 17.52 10.98 19.53
C ASP A 24 17.06 10.09 18.37
N ILE A 25 15.75 9.84 18.27
CA ILE A 25 15.18 9.01 17.19
C ILE A 25 15.37 9.69 15.82
N TRP A 26 15.18 11.01 15.75
CA TRP A 26 15.46 11.78 14.54
C TRP A 26 16.91 11.58 14.06
N ASP A 27 17.87 11.59 15.00
CA ASP A 27 19.30 11.38 14.71
C ASP A 27 19.62 9.93 14.34
N TYR A 28 18.82 8.95 14.78
CA TYR A 28 19.02 7.54 14.41
C TYR A 28 18.58 7.24 12.99
N ALA A 29 17.41 7.77 12.58
CA ALA A 29 16.85 7.63 11.23
C ALA A 29 16.93 6.20 10.67
N GLU A 30 16.53 5.20 11.45
CA GLU A 30 16.65 3.80 11.08
C GLU A 30 15.52 3.36 10.13
N PRO A 31 15.81 2.66 9.02
CA PRO A 31 14.79 2.26 8.04
C PRO A 31 13.94 1.09 8.53
N ILE A 32 12.91 0.74 7.74
CA ILE A 32 11.99 -0.36 8.01
C ILE A 32 12.71 -1.65 8.44
N PHE A 33 12.24 -2.26 9.53
CA PHE A 33 12.78 -3.49 10.16
C PHE A 33 14.19 -3.39 10.75
N GLU A 34 14.83 -2.21 10.74
CA GLU A 34 16.16 -1.97 11.29
C GLU A 34 16.14 -0.95 12.44
N GLU A 35 14.96 -0.63 12.98
CA GLU A 35 14.74 0.41 13.99
C GLU A 35 15.13 0.03 15.43
N TYR A 36 16.31 -0.58 15.58
CA TYR A 36 16.79 -1.13 16.84
C TYR A 36 17.01 -0.06 17.91
N LYS A 37 17.64 1.06 17.57
CA LYS A 37 17.89 2.15 18.53
C LYS A 37 16.61 2.88 18.85
N SER A 38 15.75 3.14 17.86
CA SER A 38 14.48 3.82 18.08
C SER A 38 13.54 3.01 18.98
N SER A 39 13.39 1.71 18.69
CA SER A 39 12.64 0.78 19.53
C SER A 39 13.21 0.68 20.95
N ALA A 40 14.54 0.58 21.08
CA ALA A 40 15.21 0.58 22.38
C ALA A 40 14.99 1.88 23.16
N ARG A 41 15.02 3.03 22.49
CA ARG A 41 14.84 4.35 23.11
C ARG A 41 13.46 4.51 23.72
N LEU A 42 12.41 4.18 22.95
CA LEU A 42 11.03 4.27 23.41
C LEU A 42 10.71 3.23 24.49
N SER A 43 11.17 1.98 24.32
CA SER A 43 10.96 0.94 25.33
C SER A 43 11.64 1.25 26.65
N ALA A 44 12.88 1.75 26.63
CA ALA A 44 13.59 2.15 27.84
C ALA A 44 12.88 3.30 28.59
N LEU A 45 12.33 4.27 27.85
CA LEU A 45 11.54 5.36 28.43
C LEU A 45 10.29 4.83 29.16
N LEU A 46 9.59 3.86 28.58
CA LEU A 46 8.44 3.22 29.20
C LEU A 46 8.82 2.34 30.41
N GLU A 47 9.93 1.59 30.34
CA GLU A 47 10.46 0.80 31.46
C GLU A 47 10.80 1.69 32.66
N GLN A 48 11.43 2.86 32.43
CA GLN A 48 11.72 3.85 33.47
C GLN A 48 10.45 4.38 34.16
N GLU A 49 9.34 4.42 33.43
CA GLU A 49 8.03 4.87 33.91
C GLU A 49 7.19 3.74 34.55
N GLY A 50 7.77 2.54 34.67
CA GLY A 50 7.21 1.40 35.37
C GLY A 50 6.33 0.49 34.50
N PHE A 51 6.37 0.62 33.18
CA PHE A 51 5.72 -0.34 32.29
C PHE A 51 6.50 -1.65 32.21
N SER A 52 5.79 -2.77 32.11
CA SER A 52 6.36 -4.07 31.76
C SER A 52 6.48 -4.20 30.25
N VAL A 53 7.69 -4.35 29.73
CA VAL A 53 7.96 -4.42 28.28
C VAL A 53 8.20 -5.86 27.81
N THR A 54 7.56 -6.22 26.71
CA THR A 54 7.82 -7.45 25.94
C THR A 54 8.29 -7.07 24.54
N LYS A 55 9.54 -7.38 24.20
CA LYS A 55 10.17 -7.09 22.90
C LYS A 55 10.06 -8.27 21.95
N GLY A 56 10.24 -8.05 20.65
CA GLY A 56 10.23 -9.11 19.64
C GLY A 56 8.85 -9.67 19.31
N VAL A 57 7.78 -8.89 19.52
CA VAL A 57 6.40 -9.39 19.35
C VAL A 57 6.09 -9.65 17.87
N ALA A 58 5.18 -10.60 17.60
CA ALA A 58 4.83 -11.01 16.24
C ALA A 58 6.02 -11.49 15.38
N GLY A 59 7.14 -11.90 16.01
CA GLY A 59 8.35 -12.30 15.30
C GLY A 59 9.15 -11.12 14.70
N LEU A 60 8.80 -9.89 15.06
CA LEU A 60 9.46 -8.67 14.60
C LEU A 60 10.45 -8.17 15.68
N PRO A 61 11.78 -8.17 15.43
CA PRO A 61 12.77 -7.83 16.45
C PRO A 61 12.60 -6.45 17.09
N THR A 62 12.14 -5.47 16.30
CA THR A 62 11.97 -4.07 16.72
C THR A 62 10.56 -3.76 17.23
N ALA A 63 9.60 -4.68 17.11
CA ALA A 63 8.27 -4.51 17.68
C ALA A 63 8.26 -4.84 19.18
N PHE A 64 7.47 -4.09 19.96
CA PHE A 64 7.31 -4.36 21.39
C PHE A 64 5.95 -3.95 21.92
N ILE A 65 5.59 -4.50 23.07
CA ILE A 65 4.42 -4.09 23.86
C ILE A 65 4.90 -3.64 25.23
N ALA A 66 4.42 -2.49 25.71
CA ALA A 66 4.63 -2.06 27.09
C ALA A 66 3.27 -1.94 27.79
N SER A 67 3.08 -2.63 28.91
CA SER A 67 1.81 -2.60 29.65
C SER A 67 2.01 -2.12 31.10
N TRP A 68 1.04 -1.35 31.58
CA TRP A 68 0.93 -0.97 32.99
C TRP A 68 -0.51 -1.14 33.47
N GLY A 69 -0.66 -1.61 34.71
CA GLY A 69 -1.96 -1.94 35.29
C GLY A 69 -2.36 -3.39 35.03
N GLU A 70 -3.59 -3.72 35.42
CA GLU A 70 -4.12 -5.09 35.35
C GLU A 70 -5.60 -5.09 34.99
N GLY A 71 -6.03 -6.16 34.32
CA GLY A 71 -7.43 -6.38 33.97
C GLY A 71 -7.92 -5.53 32.80
N LYS A 72 -9.25 -5.36 32.73
CA LYS A 72 -9.95 -4.66 31.65
C LYS A 72 -10.49 -3.30 32.14
N PRO A 73 -10.68 -2.33 31.23
CA PRO A 73 -10.36 -2.40 29.80
C PRO A 73 -8.85 -2.27 29.52
N VAL A 74 -8.43 -2.74 28.34
CA VAL A 74 -7.10 -2.45 27.79
C VAL A 74 -7.26 -1.30 26.81
N ILE A 75 -6.63 -0.16 27.07
CA ILE A 75 -6.60 0.98 26.14
C ILE A 75 -5.19 1.12 25.59
N GLY A 76 -5.11 1.08 24.26
CA GLY A 76 -3.89 1.06 23.49
C GLY A 76 -3.45 2.43 22.98
N PHE A 77 -2.15 2.68 22.98
CA PHE A 77 -1.49 3.79 22.29
C PHE A 77 -0.51 3.22 21.29
N MET A 78 -0.56 3.65 20.03
CA MET A 78 0.31 3.13 18.97
C MET A 78 1.37 4.16 18.61
N GLY A 79 2.61 3.70 18.53
CA GLY A 79 3.74 4.53 18.16
C GLY A 79 4.60 3.88 17.09
N GLU A 80 4.98 4.68 16.10
CA GLU A 80 5.85 4.32 14.97
C GLU A 80 7.18 5.04 15.10
N PHE A 81 8.21 4.58 14.39
CA PHE A 81 9.58 5.10 14.55
C PHE A 81 10.56 4.74 13.42
N ASP A 82 10.07 4.27 12.27
CA ASP A 82 10.87 4.00 11.08
C ASP A 82 11.12 5.27 10.23
N ALA A 83 12.25 5.27 9.53
CA ALA A 83 12.66 6.35 8.65
C ALA A 83 12.60 5.93 7.17
N LEU A 84 12.62 6.94 6.30
CA LEU A 84 12.52 6.77 4.85
C LEU A 84 13.91 6.81 4.19
N PRO A 85 14.13 6.02 3.12
CA PRO A 85 15.39 6.02 2.38
C PRO A 85 15.59 7.28 1.54
N ASN A 86 16.85 7.68 1.34
CA ASN A 86 17.27 8.81 0.51
C ASN A 86 16.72 10.18 0.94
N LEU A 87 16.35 10.33 2.22
CA LEU A 87 15.82 11.56 2.80
C LEU A 87 16.71 12.15 3.91
N SER A 88 17.98 11.72 4.03
CA SER A 88 18.91 12.41 4.93
C SER A 88 18.95 13.89 4.59
N GLN A 89 18.84 14.72 5.62
CA GLN A 89 18.73 16.16 5.46
C GLN A 89 19.14 16.87 6.75
N LYS A 90 19.89 17.95 6.60
CA LYS A 90 20.22 18.87 7.67
C LYS A 90 18.97 19.62 8.12
N ALA A 91 18.76 19.68 9.44
CA ALA A 91 17.66 20.43 10.02
C ALA A 91 17.75 21.93 9.75
N ASP A 92 16.58 22.57 9.74
CA ASP A 92 16.37 24.00 9.58
C ASP A 92 16.94 24.60 8.29
N SER A 93 17.18 23.76 7.29
CA SER A 93 17.68 24.18 5.98
C SER A 93 16.55 24.42 5.00
N VAL A 94 16.62 25.53 4.26
CA VAL A 94 15.73 25.83 3.14
C VAL A 94 16.23 25.29 1.81
N GLU A 95 17.35 24.54 1.83
CA GLU A 95 17.94 23.88 0.67
C GLU A 95 18.16 22.40 0.95
N ARG A 96 18.21 21.60 -0.12
CA ARG A 96 18.51 20.17 0.01
C ARG A 96 19.98 19.99 0.37
N GLU A 97 20.24 19.59 1.61
CA GLU A 97 21.57 19.45 2.21
C GLU A 97 21.64 18.13 3.00
N PRO A 98 21.87 16.98 2.33
CA PRO A 98 21.97 15.69 3.02
C PRO A 98 23.13 15.67 4.02
N ILE A 99 22.88 15.20 5.25
CA ILE A 99 23.96 14.96 6.24
C ILE A 99 24.81 13.78 5.76
N ILE A 100 24.14 12.75 5.25
CA ILE A 100 24.73 11.57 4.63
C ILE A 100 24.11 11.44 3.24
N GLU A 101 24.93 11.53 2.18
CA GLU A 101 24.44 11.33 0.81
C GLU A 101 23.80 9.95 0.65
N GLY A 102 22.57 9.90 0.13
CA GLY A 102 21.76 8.66 0.05
C GLY A 102 21.27 8.10 1.40
N GLY A 103 21.54 8.78 2.51
CA GLY A 103 21.12 8.36 3.84
C GLY A 103 19.60 8.49 4.08
N HIS A 104 19.17 8.02 5.24
CA HIS A 104 17.77 8.01 5.66
C HIS A 104 17.35 9.30 6.38
N GLY A 105 16.05 9.55 6.46
CA GLY A 105 15.48 10.66 7.23
C GLY A 105 14.01 10.45 7.56
N HIS A 106 13.53 11.05 8.65
CA HIS A 106 12.14 10.96 9.09
C HIS A 106 11.22 11.90 8.30
N GLY A 107 11.04 11.63 7.00
CA GLY A 107 10.15 12.38 6.12
C GLY A 107 8.68 11.98 6.27
N CYS A 108 8.29 11.42 7.41
CA CYS A 108 6.89 11.18 7.78
C CYS A 108 6.67 11.49 9.29
N GLY A 109 7.68 12.11 9.92
CA GLY A 109 7.67 12.50 11.33
C GLY A 109 7.58 11.35 12.35
N HIS A 110 7.93 10.11 12.01
CA HIS A 110 7.76 8.97 12.93
C HIS A 110 8.56 9.10 14.24
N HIS A 111 9.63 9.91 14.27
CA HIS A 111 10.36 10.21 15.51
C HIS A 111 9.49 10.91 16.57
N THR A 112 8.56 11.78 16.15
CA THR A 112 7.57 12.37 17.06
C THR A 112 6.39 11.44 17.27
N LEU A 113 5.95 10.70 16.24
CA LEU A 113 4.77 9.83 16.30
C LEU A 113 4.86 8.85 17.47
N GLY A 114 5.94 8.07 17.53
CA GLY A 114 6.20 7.14 18.62
C GLY A 114 6.30 7.82 19.98
N THR A 115 7.00 8.95 20.04
CA THR A 115 7.29 9.66 21.28
C THR A 115 6.04 10.28 21.92
N ALA A 116 5.15 10.90 21.14
CA ALA A 116 3.90 11.44 21.65
C ALA A 116 2.95 10.35 22.17
N ALA A 117 2.92 9.18 21.51
CA ALA A 117 2.14 8.04 21.98
C ALA A 117 2.70 7.49 23.31
N VAL A 118 4.02 7.48 23.49
CA VAL A 118 4.66 7.19 24.80
C VAL A 118 4.24 8.20 25.87
N ALA A 119 4.34 9.50 25.57
CA ALA A 119 3.95 10.56 26.50
C ALA A 119 2.47 10.45 26.91
N ALA A 120 1.58 10.13 25.96
CA ALA A 120 0.17 9.91 26.23
C ALA A 120 -0.08 8.69 27.14
N ALA A 121 0.57 7.56 26.85
CA ALA A 121 0.45 6.35 27.67
C ALA A 121 0.94 6.60 29.12
N ILE A 122 2.07 7.28 29.29
CA ILE A 122 2.60 7.64 30.61
C ILE A 122 1.63 8.55 31.38
N ALA A 123 1.09 9.58 30.72
CA ALA A 123 0.16 10.51 31.35
C ALA A 123 -1.15 9.84 31.80
N VAL A 124 -1.70 8.94 30.98
CA VAL A 124 -2.89 8.15 31.37
C VAL A 124 -2.55 7.20 32.50
N LYS A 125 -1.39 6.53 32.46
CA LYS A 125 -0.91 5.68 33.56
C LYS A 125 -0.83 6.44 34.89
N ASP A 126 -0.21 7.62 34.90
CA ASP A 126 -0.11 8.47 36.09
C ASP A 126 -1.51 8.88 36.58
N TYR A 127 -2.39 9.27 35.66
CA TYR A 127 -3.78 9.60 35.99
C TYR A 127 -4.55 8.44 36.65
N LEU A 128 -4.48 7.23 36.08
CA LEU A 128 -5.17 6.07 36.67
C LEU A 128 -4.63 5.74 38.06
N LYS A 129 -3.31 5.82 38.24
CA LYS A 129 -2.64 5.58 39.52
C LYS A 129 -3.08 6.58 40.59
N GLU A 130 -3.10 7.87 40.26
CA GLU A 130 -3.50 8.94 41.18
C GLU A 130 -4.96 8.84 41.61
N ASN A 131 -5.83 8.35 40.72
CA ASN A 131 -7.28 8.28 40.96
C ASN A 131 -7.77 6.88 41.35
N GLY A 132 -6.86 5.90 41.48
CA GLY A 132 -7.21 4.52 41.83
C GLY A 132 -8.12 3.83 40.81
N ILE A 133 -8.06 4.24 39.54
CA ILE A 133 -8.88 3.68 38.46
C ILE A 133 -8.22 2.39 37.96
N LYS A 134 -9.02 1.33 37.82
CA LYS A 134 -8.55 0.03 37.35
C LYS A 134 -8.58 -0.07 35.83
N GLY A 135 -7.65 -0.84 35.28
CA GLY A 135 -7.54 -1.11 33.85
C GLY A 135 -6.07 -1.27 33.44
N THR A 136 -5.84 -1.49 32.15
CA THR A 136 -4.51 -1.68 31.58
C THR A 136 -4.25 -0.62 30.52
N VAL A 137 -3.21 0.19 30.72
CA VAL A 137 -2.65 1.09 29.70
C VAL A 137 -1.60 0.31 28.92
N ARG A 138 -1.70 0.30 27.59
CA ARG A 138 -0.74 -0.42 26.75
C ARG A 138 -0.21 0.47 25.64
N PHE A 139 1.10 0.47 25.49
CA PHE A 139 1.78 1.01 24.31
C PHE A 139 2.16 -0.13 23.36
N TYR A 140 1.89 0.06 22.08
CA TYR A 140 2.31 -0.81 20.99
C TYR A 140 3.39 -0.09 20.18
N GLY A 141 4.62 -0.60 20.26
CA GLY A 141 5.72 -0.17 19.41
C GLY A 141 5.66 -0.87 18.07
N CYS A 142 5.30 -0.11 17.04
CA CYS A 142 4.92 -0.58 15.72
C CYS A 142 6.00 -0.20 14.69
N PRO A 143 6.87 -1.13 14.27
CA PRO A 143 7.92 -0.84 13.31
C PRO A 143 7.38 -0.84 11.87
N ALA A 144 8.21 -0.38 10.94
CA ALA A 144 8.09 -0.63 9.50
C ALA A 144 6.74 -0.25 8.87
N GLU A 145 6.18 0.90 9.23
CA GLU A 145 4.95 1.41 8.59
C GLU A 145 5.19 1.69 7.10
N GLU A 146 6.37 2.24 6.76
CA GLU A 146 6.73 2.77 5.44
C GLU A 146 7.08 1.66 4.42
N GLY A 147 6.12 0.77 4.19
CA GLY A 147 6.18 -0.31 3.22
C GLY A 147 6.50 -1.69 3.78
N GLY A 148 6.78 -1.81 5.08
CA GLY A 148 6.94 -3.11 5.77
C GLY A 148 5.63 -3.69 6.31
N ALA A 149 4.62 -2.85 6.55
CA ALA A 149 3.30 -3.24 7.06
C ALA A 149 3.39 -3.95 8.44
N GLY A 150 4.21 -3.42 9.35
CA GLY A 150 4.47 -4.03 10.65
C GLY A 150 3.21 -4.24 11.50
N LYS A 151 2.25 -3.29 11.47
CA LYS A 151 0.98 -3.43 12.20
C LYS A 151 0.10 -4.53 11.61
N VAL A 152 0.18 -4.79 10.30
CA VAL A 152 -0.51 -5.93 9.68
C VAL A 152 0.01 -7.24 10.26
N LEU A 153 1.34 -7.39 10.34
CA LEU A 153 1.98 -8.60 10.90
C LEU A 153 1.65 -8.76 12.39
N MET A 154 1.70 -7.68 13.16
CA MET A 154 1.28 -7.67 14.57
C MET A 154 -0.19 -8.08 14.73
N LYS A 155 -1.08 -7.56 13.89
CA LYS A 155 -2.50 -7.94 13.89
C LYS A 155 -2.72 -9.40 13.49
N GLN A 156 -1.95 -9.95 12.54
CA GLN A 156 -2.05 -11.39 12.22
C GLN A 156 -1.58 -12.27 13.38
N ALA A 157 -0.62 -11.80 14.18
CA ALA A 157 -0.16 -12.49 15.38
C ALA A 157 -1.09 -12.32 16.60
N GLY A 158 -2.22 -11.63 16.45
CA GLY A 158 -3.22 -11.44 17.53
C GLY A 158 -2.83 -10.40 18.58
N VAL A 159 -1.84 -9.52 18.29
CA VAL A 159 -1.30 -8.55 19.26
C VAL A 159 -2.36 -7.56 19.77
N PHE A 160 -3.40 -7.29 18.98
CA PHE A 160 -4.44 -6.30 19.30
C PHE A 160 -5.77 -6.91 19.76
N ASP A 161 -5.88 -8.24 19.83
CA ASP A 161 -7.17 -8.94 19.97
C ASP A 161 -7.90 -8.66 21.30
N ASP A 162 -7.16 -8.39 22.37
CA ASP A 162 -7.70 -8.05 23.70
C ASP A 162 -7.84 -6.53 23.93
N CYS A 163 -7.44 -5.71 22.96
CA CYS A 163 -7.51 -4.26 23.02
C CYS A 163 -8.99 -3.80 22.94
N ALA A 164 -9.41 -2.94 23.87
CA ALA A 164 -10.77 -2.39 23.85
C ALA A 164 -10.88 -1.21 22.89
N ALA A 165 -9.85 -0.36 22.81
CA ALA A 165 -9.71 0.72 21.84
C ALA A 165 -8.22 1.06 21.67
N ALA A 166 -7.82 1.41 20.45
CA ALA A 166 -6.46 1.84 20.11
C ALA A 166 -6.47 3.31 19.65
N ILE A 167 -5.58 4.11 20.24
CA ILE A 167 -5.43 5.54 19.98
C ILE A 167 -4.09 5.75 19.30
N SER A 168 -4.09 6.55 18.24
CA SER A 168 -2.89 6.99 17.53
C SER A 168 -3.01 8.46 17.16
N TRP A 169 -1.99 8.98 16.51
CA TRP A 169 -2.00 10.26 15.85
C TRP A 169 -1.05 10.23 14.64
N HIS A 170 -0.95 11.33 13.90
CA HIS A 170 0.06 11.50 12.86
C HIS A 170 0.52 12.97 12.80
N PRO A 171 1.82 13.25 12.64
CA PRO A 171 2.31 14.61 12.38
C PRO A 171 1.92 15.04 10.96
N THR A 172 1.36 16.23 10.82
CA THR A 172 1.00 16.81 9.51
C THR A 172 1.32 18.30 9.48
N ASP A 173 0.83 19.01 8.47
CA ASP A 173 0.76 20.48 8.43
C ASP A 173 -0.63 21.02 8.82
N ASP A 174 -1.51 20.17 9.37
CA ASP A 174 -2.87 20.53 9.76
C ASP A 174 -3.29 19.98 11.13
N ASN A 175 -4.42 20.48 11.65
CA ASN A 175 -4.93 20.08 12.96
C ASN A 175 -6.34 19.55 12.82
N GLY A 176 -6.59 18.34 13.30
CA GLY A 176 -7.92 17.74 13.20
C GLY A 176 -7.97 16.27 13.60
N ILE A 177 -9.06 15.63 13.19
CA ILE A 177 -9.23 14.18 13.27
C ILE A 177 -9.17 13.61 11.87
N TRP A 178 -8.33 12.60 11.66
CA TRP A 178 -8.36 11.81 10.43
C TRP A 178 -9.56 10.86 10.46
N SER A 179 -10.72 11.43 10.14
CA SER A 179 -11.97 10.71 9.88
C SER A 179 -12.05 10.19 8.43
N ILE A 180 -10.90 10.12 7.74
CA ILE A 180 -10.73 9.77 6.32
C ILE A 180 -10.48 8.28 6.14
N ASN A 181 -10.87 7.75 4.98
CA ASN A 181 -10.44 6.42 4.58
C ASN A 181 -9.21 6.51 3.66
N PHE A 182 -8.29 5.56 3.80
CA PHE A 182 -7.10 5.45 2.96
C PHE A 182 -7.31 4.42 1.85
N HIS A 183 -6.47 4.45 0.82
CA HIS A 183 -6.46 3.41 -0.20
C HIS A 183 -5.78 2.16 0.36
N ALA A 184 -6.41 1.00 0.15
CA ALA A 184 -5.72 -0.27 0.24
C ALA A 184 -4.60 -0.32 -0.82
N GLN A 185 -3.49 -0.96 -0.49
CA GLN A 185 -2.34 -1.06 -1.41
C GLN A 185 -1.60 -2.36 -1.28
N GLN A 186 -1.06 -2.86 -2.39
CA GLN A 186 -0.11 -3.95 -2.38
C GLN A 186 0.87 -3.83 -3.55
N LYS A 187 2.04 -4.45 -3.40
CA LYS A 187 3.06 -4.54 -4.43
C LYS A 187 3.31 -6.00 -4.81
N VAL A 188 3.66 -6.23 -6.07
CA VAL A 188 4.13 -7.53 -6.58
C VAL A 188 5.35 -7.33 -7.46
N ILE A 189 6.35 -8.20 -7.31
CA ILE A 189 7.46 -8.31 -8.26
C ILE A 189 7.21 -9.54 -9.12
N TYR A 190 7.04 -9.34 -10.43
CA TYR A 190 7.07 -10.43 -11.39
C TYR A 190 8.50 -10.60 -11.92
N SER A 191 8.97 -11.85 -11.93
CA SER A 191 10.27 -12.24 -12.49
C SER A 191 10.05 -13.30 -13.56
N PHE A 192 10.56 -13.08 -14.76
CA PHE A 192 10.52 -13.99 -15.89
C PHE A 192 11.92 -14.54 -16.11
N LYS A 193 12.13 -15.81 -15.80
CA LYS A 193 13.45 -16.45 -15.92
C LYS A 193 13.47 -17.43 -17.08
N GLY A 194 14.37 -17.23 -18.03
CA GLY A 194 14.49 -18.05 -19.23
C GLY A 194 15.23 -17.32 -20.35
N LYS A 195 15.55 -18.04 -21.43
CA LYS A 195 16.29 -17.47 -22.58
C LYS A 195 15.64 -16.23 -23.19
N ARG A 196 14.32 -16.08 -23.03
CA ARG A 196 13.47 -15.05 -23.64
C ARG A 196 12.84 -14.12 -22.61
N ALA A 197 13.56 -13.88 -21.52
CA ALA A 197 13.06 -13.06 -20.42
C ALA A 197 12.65 -11.65 -20.87
N ALA A 198 13.43 -11.01 -21.74
CA ALA A 198 13.12 -9.70 -22.30
C ALA A 198 11.84 -9.70 -23.18
N ASP A 199 11.63 -10.76 -23.98
CA ASP A 199 10.40 -10.91 -24.77
C ASP A 199 9.18 -11.11 -23.87
N ALA A 200 9.34 -11.89 -22.79
CA ALA A 200 8.27 -12.14 -21.81
C ALA A 200 7.84 -10.84 -21.14
N LEU A 201 8.81 -9.98 -20.77
CA LEU A 201 8.53 -8.67 -20.22
C LEU A 201 7.77 -7.77 -21.19
N GLN A 202 8.12 -7.76 -22.48
CA GLN A 202 7.42 -6.98 -23.50
C GLN A 202 5.97 -7.42 -23.71
N ILE A 203 5.75 -8.73 -23.84
CA ILE A 203 4.40 -9.31 -23.96
C ILE A 203 3.58 -9.00 -22.70
N PHE A 204 4.18 -9.14 -21.52
CA PHE A 204 3.53 -8.79 -20.25
C PHE A 204 3.13 -7.32 -20.18
N LEU A 205 3.99 -6.39 -20.59
CA LEU A 205 3.68 -4.94 -20.58
C LEU A 205 2.49 -4.60 -21.50
N MET A 206 2.37 -5.29 -22.63
CA MET A 206 1.20 -5.15 -23.51
C MET A 206 -0.06 -5.67 -22.80
N GLY A 207 0.00 -6.87 -22.22
CA GLY A 207 -1.12 -7.45 -21.46
C GLY A 207 -1.51 -6.61 -20.25
N ALA A 208 -0.54 -6.07 -19.52
CA ALA A 208 -0.76 -5.19 -18.39
C ALA A 208 -1.36 -3.84 -18.78
N THR A 209 -1.11 -3.37 -20.01
CA THR A 209 -1.79 -2.19 -20.56
C THR A 209 -3.26 -2.50 -20.81
N ASN A 210 -3.59 -3.65 -21.37
CA ASN A 210 -4.98 -4.07 -21.55
C ASN A 210 -5.71 -4.23 -20.21
N VAL A 211 -5.03 -4.77 -19.18
CA VAL A 211 -5.59 -4.91 -17.82
C VAL A 211 -6.13 -3.57 -17.29
N ARG A 212 -5.54 -2.42 -17.65
CA ARG A 212 -6.01 -1.10 -17.19
C ARG A 212 -7.45 -0.79 -17.60
N HIS A 213 -7.93 -1.33 -18.71
CA HIS A 213 -9.33 -1.16 -19.16
C HIS A 213 -10.35 -1.90 -18.28
N TYR A 214 -9.89 -2.82 -17.45
CA TYR A 214 -10.72 -3.62 -16.55
C TYR A 214 -10.57 -3.18 -15.08
N LEU A 215 -9.79 -2.15 -14.80
CA LEU A 215 -9.65 -1.59 -13.46
C LEU A 215 -10.67 -0.47 -13.23
N ASP A 216 -11.23 -0.43 -12.03
CA ASP A 216 -12.07 0.68 -11.59
C ASP A 216 -11.30 2.02 -11.68
N PRO A 217 -11.96 3.14 -12.03
CA PRO A 217 -11.31 4.45 -12.11
C PRO A 217 -10.56 4.90 -10.84
N CYS A 218 -10.87 4.34 -9.67
CA CYS A 218 -10.15 4.65 -8.42
C CYS A 218 -8.72 4.10 -8.36
N PHE A 219 -8.33 3.21 -9.28
CA PHE A 219 -7.01 2.60 -9.23
C PHE A 219 -5.90 3.61 -9.52
N VAL A 220 -4.90 3.62 -8.64
CA VAL A 220 -3.60 4.25 -8.91
C VAL A 220 -2.60 3.14 -9.22
N VAL A 221 -2.10 3.13 -10.45
CA VAL A 221 -1.19 2.11 -10.97
C VAL A 221 0.21 2.68 -11.15
N ARG A 222 1.20 2.07 -10.50
CA ARG A 222 2.63 2.36 -10.73
C ARG A 222 3.38 1.09 -11.08
N SER A 223 4.36 1.21 -11.98
CA SER A 223 5.22 0.10 -12.38
C SER A 223 6.67 0.57 -12.57
N THR A 224 7.63 -0.31 -12.30
CA THR A 224 9.07 -0.03 -12.47
C THR A 224 9.77 -1.29 -12.96
N ILE A 225 10.43 -1.20 -14.12
CA ILE A 225 11.32 -2.27 -14.61
C ILE A 225 12.57 -2.27 -13.71
N LEU A 226 12.82 -3.40 -13.07
CA LEU A 226 13.96 -3.62 -12.17
C LEU A 226 15.15 -4.26 -12.91
N SER A 227 14.87 -5.13 -13.88
CA SER A 227 15.84 -5.64 -14.84
C SER A 227 15.14 -5.92 -16.18
N PRO A 228 15.73 -5.50 -17.31
CA PRO A 228 15.17 -5.72 -18.64
C PRO A 228 15.28 -7.18 -19.13
N GLY A 229 16.20 -7.96 -18.57
CA GLY A 229 16.40 -9.38 -18.91
C GLY A 229 17.20 -9.65 -20.19
N ASP A 230 17.91 -8.65 -20.71
CA ASP A 230 18.89 -8.74 -21.81
C ASP A 230 20.34 -8.45 -21.35
N ASP A 231 20.54 -8.32 -20.03
CA ASP A 231 21.78 -7.96 -19.35
C ASP A 231 22.57 -9.16 -18.78
N ALA A 232 22.14 -10.39 -19.08
CA ALA A 232 22.77 -11.61 -18.58
C ALA A 232 24.15 -11.88 -19.23
N ASN A 233 25.13 -12.28 -18.42
CA ASN A 233 26.45 -12.68 -18.92
C ASN A 233 26.43 -14.06 -19.59
N ASP A 234 27.49 -14.37 -20.35
CA ASP A 234 27.68 -15.68 -20.96
C ASP A 234 27.57 -16.81 -19.91
N GLY A 235 26.59 -17.69 -20.10
CA GLY A 235 26.34 -18.84 -19.23
C GLY A 235 25.31 -18.60 -18.11
N GLU A 236 24.84 -17.37 -17.90
CA GLU A 236 23.74 -17.07 -17.00
C GLU A 236 22.38 -17.26 -17.68
N VAL A 237 21.36 -17.69 -16.93
CA VAL A 237 19.99 -17.75 -17.45
C VAL A 237 19.38 -16.35 -17.31
N PRO A 238 18.97 -15.69 -18.41
CA PRO A 238 18.41 -14.34 -18.35
C PRO A 238 17.18 -14.26 -17.45
N GLU A 239 17.02 -13.12 -16.78
CA GLU A 239 15.90 -12.84 -15.89
C GLU A 239 15.43 -11.39 -16.05
N ALA A 240 14.16 -11.19 -16.43
CA ALA A 240 13.53 -9.88 -16.47
C ALA A 240 12.68 -9.70 -15.23
N ARG A 241 12.71 -8.51 -14.62
CA ARG A 241 12.04 -8.23 -13.35
C ARG A 241 11.29 -6.91 -13.42
N ILE A 242 10.05 -6.90 -12.92
CA ILE A 242 9.21 -5.71 -12.89
C ILE A 242 8.38 -5.65 -11.62
N LEU A 243 8.37 -4.49 -10.97
CA LEU A 243 7.54 -4.17 -9.82
C LEU A 243 6.25 -3.53 -10.29
N TYR A 244 5.11 -4.00 -9.79
CA TYR A 244 3.82 -3.33 -9.88
C TYR A 244 3.31 -2.97 -8.48
N ALA A 245 2.76 -1.76 -8.34
CA ALA A 245 2.11 -1.28 -7.14
C ALA A 245 0.70 -0.81 -7.49
N TYR A 246 -0.31 -1.45 -6.91
CA TYR A 246 -1.71 -1.06 -7.05
C TYR A 246 -2.20 -0.42 -5.76
N ARG A 247 -2.95 0.67 -5.90
CA ARG A 247 -3.79 1.23 -4.85
C ARG A 247 -5.23 1.30 -5.36
N ALA A 248 -6.19 0.97 -4.52
CA ALA A 248 -7.62 1.13 -4.79
C ALA A 248 -8.34 1.48 -3.48
N HIS A 249 -9.65 1.74 -3.52
CA HIS A 249 -10.39 2.07 -2.31
C HIS A 249 -10.34 0.94 -1.27
N VAL A 250 -10.56 -0.32 -1.70
CA VAL A 250 -10.60 -1.47 -0.79
C VAL A 250 -9.70 -2.63 -1.23
N SER A 251 -9.31 -3.46 -0.27
CA SER A 251 -8.42 -4.60 -0.44
C SER A 251 -8.93 -5.65 -1.43
N SER A 252 -10.26 -5.84 -1.54
CA SER A 252 -10.86 -6.76 -2.53
C SER A 252 -10.57 -6.32 -3.97
N GLN A 253 -10.70 -5.02 -4.25
CA GLN A 253 -10.37 -4.46 -5.57
C GLN A 253 -8.89 -4.72 -5.87
N VAL A 254 -7.98 -4.43 -4.94
CA VAL A 254 -6.53 -4.67 -5.14
C VAL A 254 -6.25 -6.12 -5.47
N LYS A 255 -6.89 -7.07 -4.75
CA LYS A 255 -6.74 -8.51 -5.00
C LYS A 255 -7.25 -8.91 -6.38
N GLU A 256 -8.42 -8.42 -6.78
CA GLU A 256 -9.01 -8.67 -8.10
C GLU A 256 -8.13 -8.11 -9.23
N GLY A 257 -7.68 -6.85 -9.10
CA GLY A 257 -6.76 -6.23 -10.05
C GLY A 257 -5.47 -7.01 -10.21
N PHE A 258 -4.87 -7.48 -9.09
CA PHE A 258 -3.67 -8.30 -9.16
C PHE A 258 -3.91 -9.70 -9.75
N GLN A 259 -5.10 -10.27 -9.60
CA GLN A 259 -5.45 -11.51 -10.28
C GLN A 259 -5.44 -11.29 -11.80
N LEU A 260 -6.04 -10.20 -12.31
CA LEU A 260 -6.02 -9.88 -13.73
C LEU A 260 -4.61 -9.64 -14.27
N LEU A 261 -3.77 -8.94 -13.50
CA LEU A 261 -2.38 -8.69 -13.85
C LEU A 261 -1.55 -9.99 -13.84
N HIS A 262 -1.80 -10.89 -12.88
CA HIS A 262 -1.13 -12.19 -12.78
C HIS A 262 -1.40 -13.04 -14.01
N MET A 263 -2.65 -13.09 -14.49
CA MET A 263 -2.98 -13.82 -15.73
C MET A 263 -2.20 -13.30 -16.94
N ALA A 264 -2.00 -11.97 -17.02
CA ALA A 264 -1.18 -11.38 -18.08
C ALA A 264 0.30 -11.78 -17.97
N ALA A 265 0.84 -11.81 -16.75
CA ALA A 265 2.20 -12.28 -16.51
C ALA A 265 2.34 -13.77 -16.84
N TYR A 266 1.40 -14.60 -16.39
CA TYR A 266 1.41 -16.04 -16.64
C TYR A 266 1.36 -16.35 -18.13
N GLY A 267 0.44 -15.73 -18.88
CA GLY A 267 0.36 -15.93 -20.32
C GLY A 267 1.63 -15.53 -21.07
N ALA A 268 2.27 -14.42 -20.68
CA ALA A 268 3.56 -14.01 -21.25
C ALA A 268 4.69 -15.03 -20.96
N ALA A 269 4.72 -15.60 -19.75
CA ALA A 269 5.66 -16.64 -19.38
C ALA A 269 5.43 -17.93 -20.18
N VAL A 270 4.18 -18.33 -20.38
CA VAL A 270 3.82 -19.50 -21.20
C VAL A 270 4.24 -19.31 -22.66
N MET A 271 3.94 -18.17 -23.29
CA MET A 271 4.31 -17.90 -24.70
C MET A 271 5.82 -17.98 -24.96
N THR A 272 6.62 -17.61 -23.96
CA THR A 272 8.08 -17.50 -24.09
C THR A 272 8.84 -18.69 -23.49
N GLY A 273 8.12 -19.61 -22.85
CA GLY A 273 8.72 -20.73 -22.10
C GLY A 273 9.53 -20.28 -20.87
N CYS A 274 9.29 -19.07 -20.36
CA CYS A 274 9.94 -18.58 -19.14
C CYS A 274 9.24 -19.13 -17.89
N VAL A 275 10.01 -19.30 -16.81
CA VAL A 275 9.45 -19.54 -15.48
C VAL A 275 8.99 -18.21 -14.90
N LEU A 276 7.73 -18.13 -14.46
CA LEU A 276 7.19 -16.96 -13.78
C LEU A 276 7.36 -17.12 -12.27
N THR A 277 7.90 -16.10 -11.62
CA THR A 277 7.82 -15.94 -10.18
C THR A 277 7.03 -14.67 -9.87
N ALA A 278 5.97 -14.78 -9.06
CA ALA A 278 5.23 -13.65 -8.52
C ALA A 278 5.51 -13.52 -7.01
N ASP A 279 6.17 -12.44 -6.61
CA ASP A 279 6.55 -12.15 -5.23
C ASP A 279 5.71 -10.96 -4.71
N TYR A 280 4.56 -11.29 -4.12
CA TYR A 280 3.66 -10.32 -3.51
C TYR A 280 4.22 -9.90 -2.15
N LYS A 281 4.29 -8.59 -1.93
CA LYS A 281 4.67 -8.00 -0.64
C LYS A 281 3.45 -7.82 0.24
N THR A 282 3.65 -7.73 1.56
CA THR A 282 2.56 -7.38 2.47
C THR A 282 2.08 -5.97 2.12
N GLY A 283 0.76 -5.85 1.99
CA GLY A 283 0.05 -4.62 1.71
C GLY A 283 -0.77 -4.15 2.91
N THR A 284 -1.52 -3.08 2.74
CA THR A 284 -2.40 -2.49 3.76
C THR A 284 -3.83 -2.44 3.26
N THR A 285 -4.80 -2.48 4.18
CA THR A 285 -6.23 -2.43 3.83
C THR A 285 -6.82 -1.02 4.00
N GLU A 286 -8.11 -0.90 3.68
CA GLU A 286 -8.95 0.23 4.03
C GLU A 286 -9.18 0.35 5.55
N LEU A 287 -9.59 1.53 6.02
CA LEU A 287 -9.95 1.79 7.42
C LEU A 287 -11.40 1.37 7.71
N LEU A 288 -11.62 0.75 8.87
CA LEU A 288 -12.93 0.59 9.49
C LEU A 288 -13.15 1.71 10.52
N PRO A 289 -13.89 2.78 10.18
CA PRO A 289 -13.97 3.97 11.03
C PRO A 289 -14.77 3.73 12.31
N ASN A 290 -14.45 4.47 13.38
CA ASN A 290 -15.24 4.50 14.61
C ASN A 290 -15.60 5.95 14.98
N ARG A 291 -16.78 6.39 14.56
CA ARG A 291 -17.21 7.80 14.62
C ARG A 291 -17.46 8.25 16.04
N THR A 292 -17.92 7.36 16.93
CA THR A 292 -18.08 7.66 18.36
C THR A 292 -16.73 8.01 18.99
N LEU A 293 -15.69 7.21 18.73
CA LEU A 293 -14.35 7.45 19.24
C LEU A 293 -13.71 8.70 18.61
N GLU A 294 -13.88 8.90 17.29
CA GLU A 294 -13.42 10.10 16.59
C GLU A 294 -14.02 11.39 17.17
N ARG A 295 -15.35 11.43 17.40
CA ARG A 295 -16.03 12.58 18.02
C ARG A 295 -15.56 12.82 19.45
N THR A 296 -15.24 11.75 20.18
CA THR A 296 -14.67 11.83 21.53
C THR A 296 -13.31 12.51 21.49
N MET A 297 -12.42 12.04 20.62
CA MET A 297 -11.08 12.62 20.44
C MET A 297 -11.15 14.07 19.97
N TYR A 298 -12.08 14.42 19.07
CA TYR A 298 -12.27 15.80 18.63
C TYR A 298 -12.62 16.74 19.78
N LYS A 299 -13.52 16.35 20.68
CA LYS A 299 -13.85 17.15 21.88
C LYS A 299 -12.62 17.39 22.74
N LYS A 300 -11.70 16.42 22.83
CA LYS A 300 -10.44 16.59 23.56
C LYS A 300 -9.49 17.54 22.84
N TYR A 301 -9.45 17.46 21.50
CA TYR A 301 -8.71 18.44 20.70
C TYR A 301 -9.20 19.87 20.96
N GLN A 302 -10.51 20.09 21.02
CA GLN A 302 -11.07 21.41 21.32
C GLN A 302 -10.64 21.95 22.70
N ILE A 303 -10.40 21.08 23.68
CA ILE A 303 -9.91 21.46 25.01
C ILE A 303 -8.42 21.81 24.97
N VAL A 304 -7.62 21.00 24.25
CA VAL A 304 -6.16 21.20 24.16
C VAL A 304 -5.82 22.43 23.31
N GLY A 305 -6.56 22.65 22.22
CA GLY A 305 -6.24 23.66 21.22
C GLY A 305 -5.12 23.24 20.27
N THR A 306 -4.73 24.15 19.38
CA THR A 306 -3.59 23.99 18.47
C THR A 306 -2.29 24.48 19.12
N VAL A 307 -1.17 24.37 18.40
CA VAL A 307 0.13 24.84 18.89
C VAL A 307 0.09 26.34 19.22
N PRO A 308 0.45 26.75 20.45
CA PRO A 308 0.60 28.17 20.78
C PRO A 308 1.87 28.73 20.16
N MET A 309 1.71 29.51 19.09
CA MET A 309 2.81 30.08 18.32
C MET A 309 3.37 31.35 18.97
N THR A 310 4.68 31.38 19.17
CA THR A 310 5.45 32.57 19.57
C THR A 310 5.87 33.38 18.34
N GLU A 311 6.38 34.59 18.54
CA GLU A 311 6.94 35.41 17.45
C GLU A 311 8.11 34.71 16.74
N ALA A 312 8.93 33.94 17.48
CA ALA A 312 10.03 33.18 16.90
C ALA A 312 9.51 32.03 16.02
N ASP A 313 8.43 31.37 16.42
CA ASP A 313 7.81 30.30 15.62
C ASP A 313 7.26 30.84 14.31
N TRP A 314 6.58 32.00 14.32
CA TRP A 314 6.08 32.63 13.10
C TRP A 314 7.21 33.00 12.14
N LYS A 315 8.30 33.59 12.66
CA LYS A 315 9.51 33.90 11.85
C LYS A 315 10.16 32.65 11.27
N TYR A 316 10.24 31.58 12.05
CA TYR A 316 10.73 30.28 11.56
C TYR A 316 9.84 29.75 10.45
N ALA A 317 8.51 29.82 10.63
CA ALA A 317 7.57 29.34 9.63
C ALA A 317 7.69 30.11 8.31
N GLU A 318 7.79 31.45 8.37
CA GLU A 318 8.03 32.31 7.20
C GLU A 318 9.35 31.98 6.49
N HIS A 319 10.40 31.66 7.26
CA HIS A 319 11.68 31.26 6.70
C HIS A 319 11.58 29.92 5.97
N MET A 320 11.04 28.88 6.62
CA MET A 320 10.96 27.54 6.03
C MET A 320 10.01 27.48 4.84
N HIS A 321 8.99 28.33 4.79
CA HIS A 321 8.11 28.46 3.63
C HIS A 321 8.84 28.89 2.35
N GLN A 322 10.05 29.46 2.45
CA GLN A 322 10.90 29.78 1.28
C GLN A 322 11.41 28.52 0.56
N ALA A 323 11.41 27.36 1.24
CA ALA A 323 11.80 26.08 0.66
C ALA A 323 10.69 25.43 -0.19
N LEU A 324 9.50 26.03 -0.19
CA LEU A 324 8.33 25.52 -0.91
C LEU A 324 8.15 26.21 -2.28
N PRO A 325 7.59 25.51 -3.27
CA PRO A 325 7.32 26.10 -4.57
C PRO A 325 6.29 27.24 -4.47
N GLU A 326 6.41 28.21 -5.37
CA GLU A 326 5.37 29.22 -5.57
C GLU A 326 4.03 28.54 -5.87
N ASN A 327 2.93 29.04 -5.28
CA ASN A 327 1.58 28.48 -5.36
C ASN A 327 1.40 27.08 -4.74
N GLY A 328 2.27 26.66 -3.82
CA GLY A 328 2.13 25.39 -3.08
C GLY A 328 0.76 25.21 -2.39
N GLU A 329 0.15 26.30 -1.93
CA GLU A 329 -1.16 26.29 -1.27
C GLU A 329 -2.30 25.72 -2.13
N GLN A 330 -2.18 25.75 -3.46
CA GLN A 330 -3.27 25.32 -4.34
C GLN A 330 -3.57 23.82 -4.16
N ALA A 331 -2.52 22.99 -4.06
CA ALA A 331 -2.69 21.54 -3.83
C ALA A 331 -3.35 21.27 -2.48
N THR A 332 -2.96 22.02 -1.45
CA THR A 332 -3.56 21.99 -0.11
C THR A 332 -5.05 22.32 -0.16
N PHE A 333 -5.44 23.39 -0.88
CA PHE A 333 -6.83 23.79 -1.00
C PHE A 333 -7.68 22.82 -1.82
N ASP A 334 -7.12 22.20 -2.86
CA ASP A 334 -7.84 21.19 -3.64
C ASP A 334 -8.09 19.93 -2.82
N LEU A 335 -7.11 19.53 -1.98
CA LEU A 335 -7.31 18.46 -1.02
C LEU A 335 -8.37 18.83 0.03
N MET A 336 -8.39 20.07 0.53
CA MET A 336 -9.43 20.54 1.45
C MET A 336 -10.82 20.49 0.84
N ARG A 337 -10.98 20.94 -0.41
CA ARG A 337 -12.28 20.87 -1.13
C ARG A 337 -12.76 19.44 -1.31
N LEU A 338 -11.83 18.52 -1.58
CA LEU A 338 -12.13 17.10 -1.68
C LEU A 338 -12.64 16.55 -0.33
N LEU A 339 -11.93 16.83 0.76
CA LEU A 339 -12.18 16.21 2.07
C LEU A 339 -13.28 16.89 2.89
N TYR A 340 -13.39 18.22 2.82
CA TYR A 340 -14.28 19.03 3.66
C TYR A 340 -15.50 19.62 2.92
N GLU A 341 -15.58 19.44 1.60
CA GLU A 341 -16.68 19.88 0.72
C GLU A 341 -17.14 21.32 1.04
N GLU A 342 -18.39 21.51 1.47
CA GLU A 342 -18.97 22.84 1.73
C GLU A 342 -18.27 23.59 2.88
N GLN A 343 -17.58 22.89 3.77
CA GLN A 343 -16.83 23.48 4.89
C GLN A 343 -15.43 23.96 4.46
N ALA A 344 -14.94 23.52 3.30
CA ALA A 344 -13.57 23.78 2.86
C ALA A 344 -13.30 25.29 2.69
N GLU A 345 -14.23 26.05 2.11
CA GLU A 345 -14.00 27.47 1.83
C GLU A 345 -13.88 28.32 3.11
N ASP A 346 -14.58 27.93 4.19
CA ASP A 346 -14.44 28.61 5.49
C ASP A 346 -13.11 28.28 6.16
N ILE A 347 -12.58 27.06 5.98
CA ILE A 347 -11.25 26.68 6.44
C ILE A 347 -10.19 27.45 5.63
N ILE A 348 -10.28 27.40 4.30
CA ILE A 348 -9.35 28.06 3.36
C ILE A 348 -9.23 29.55 3.68
N ARG A 349 -10.35 30.25 3.92
CA ARG A 349 -10.33 31.68 4.30
C ARG A 349 -9.48 31.97 5.54
N GLN A 350 -9.39 31.04 6.50
CA GLN A 350 -8.65 31.23 7.74
C GLN A 350 -7.16 30.92 7.61
N VAL A 351 -6.77 30.04 6.67
CA VAL A 351 -5.38 29.58 6.52
C VAL A 351 -4.66 30.17 5.32
N LYS A 352 -5.39 30.75 4.35
CA LYS A 352 -4.82 31.28 3.12
C LYS A 352 -3.76 32.35 3.40
N GLY A 353 -2.59 32.17 2.80
CA GLY A 353 -1.45 33.09 2.92
C GLY A 353 -0.72 33.02 4.25
N LYS A 354 -1.08 32.09 5.15
CA LYS A 354 -0.32 31.85 6.38
C LYS A 354 0.81 30.85 6.11
N PRO A 355 2.01 31.02 6.70
CA PRO A 355 3.07 30.03 6.60
C PRO A 355 2.84 28.79 7.48
N TYR A 356 1.92 28.86 8.43
CA TYR A 356 1.60 27.79 9.37
C TYR A 356 0.10 27.72 9.61
N ASN A 357 -0.38 26.51 9.89
CA ASN A 357 -1.79 26.25 10.16
C ASN A 357 -2.07 26.20 11.67
N ASP A 358 -2.59 27.30 12.19
CA ASP A 358 -2.99 27.48 13.58
C ASP A 358 -4.46 27.13 13.85
N VAL A 359 -5.17 26.58 12.87
CA VAL A 359 -6.62 26.33 12.93
C VAL A 359 -6.91 24.86 13.18
N LEU A 360 -7.78 24.57 14.16
CA LEU A 360 -8.38 23.25 14.33
C LEU A 360 -9.55 23.10 13.35
N TYR A 361 -9.45 22.15 12.43
CA TYR A 361 -10.50 21.93 11.44
C TYR A 361 -11.78 21.38 12.08
N PRO A 362 -12.96 21.74 11.55
CA PRO A 362 -14.22 21.19 12.03
C PRO A 362 -14.23 19.66 11.88
N PHE A 363 -14.81 18.97 12.85
CA PHE A 363 -15.02 17.54 12.71
C PHE A 363 -16.02 17.26 11.59
N ARG A 364 -15.60 16.45 10.62
CA ARG A 364 -16.42 15.94 9.52
C ARG A 364 -16.18 14.45 9.38
N GLU A 365 -17.26 13.69 9.20
CA GLU A 365 -17.15 12.30 8.79
C GLU A 365 -16.84 12.25 7.30
N ILE A 366 -15.66 11.75 6.94
CA ILE A 366 -15.20 11.73 5.55
C ILE A 366 -15.39 10.31 5.02
N ASN A 367 -16.32 10.16 4.07
CA ASN A 367 -16.72 8.86 3.53
C ASN A 367 -16.12 8.57 2.15
N ILE A 368 -15.24 9.45 1.68
CA ILE A 368 -14.43 9.24 0.48
C ILE A 368 -13.05 8.73 0.85
N HIS A 369 -12.37 8.10 -0.11
CA HIS A 369 -11.00 7.66 0.06
C HIS A 369 -10.03 8.76 -0.37
N LYS A 370 -9.02 9.01 0.48
CA LYS A 370 -7.89 9.88 0.16
C LYS A 370 -6.76 9.03 -0.44
N PRO A 371 -6.09 9.52 -1.50
CA PRO A 371 -4.82 8.96 -1.95
C PRO A 371 -3.78 8.98 -0.81
N GLY A 372 -3.45 7.81 -0.30
CA GLY A 372 -2.62 7.56 0.88
C GLY A 372 -2.88 6.14 1.36
N SER A 373 -1.97 5.56 2.13
CA SER A 373 -2.10 4.20 2.64
C SER A 373 -1.33 4.09 3.93
N THR A 374 -1.88 3.38 4.91
CA THR A 374 -1.24 3.13 6.20
C THR A 374 -1.75 1.81 6.76
N ASP A 375 -0.91 1.08 7.48
CA ASP A 375 -1.24 -0.22 8.10
C ASP A 375 -2.00 -0.08 9.43
N ILE A 376 -2.22 1.13 9.95
CA ILE A 376 -3.17 1.36 11.07
C ILE A 376 -4.61 0.96 10.67
N CYS A 377 -4.92 1.03 9.37
CA CYS A 377 -6.16 0.54 8.79
C CYS A 377 -6.41 -0.93 9.15
N ASP A 378 -5.39 -1.78 9.12
CA ASP A 378 -5.53 -3.19 9.49
C ASP A 378 -5.84 -3.38 10.98
N VAL A 379 -5.30 -2.52 11.85
CA VAL A 379 -5.61 -2.54 13.30
C VAL A 379 -7.07 -2.19 13.56
N SER A 380 -7.66 -1.33 12.73
CA SER A 380 -9.09 -0.98 12.83
C SER A 380 -10.04 -2.16 12.57
N PHE A 381 -9.53 -3.30 12.07
CA PHE A 381 -10.27 -4.55 12.01
C PHE A 381 -10.04 -5.48 13.21
N ALA A 382 -9.11 -5.17 14.11
CA ALA A 382 -8.94 -5.90 15.37
C ALA A 382 -9.69 -5.21 16.53
N THR A 383 -9.65 -3.88 16.57
CA THR A 383 -10.22 -3.06 17.66
C THR A 383 -10.70 -1.72 17.11
N PRO A 384 -11.63 -1.01 17.79
CA PRO A 384 -11.87 0.41 17.50
C PRO A 384 -10.55 1.19 17.49
N THR A 385 -10.35 2.00 16.47
CA THR A 385 -9.13 2.80 16.28
C THR A 385 -9.49 4.25 15.98
N VAL A 386 -8.68 5.20 16.44
CA VAL A 386 -8.80 6.63 16.14
C VAL A 386 -7.43 7.26 15.93
N GLN A 387 -7.37 8.28 15.07
CA GLN A 387 -6.17 9.06 14.81
C GLN A 387 -6.49 10.56 14.74
N CYS A 388 -5.81 11.37 15.56
CA CYS A 388 -5.77 12.82 15.34
C CYS A 388 -4.55 13.21 14.51
N VAL A 389 -4.55 14.43 14.00
CA VAL A 389 -3.38 15.04 13.38
C VAL A 389 -3.10 16.39 13.98
N ALA A 390 -1.81 16.71 14.08
CA ALA A 390 -1.35 17.98 14.63
C ALA A 390 -0.28 18.57 13.71
N ALA A 391 -0.38 19.88 13.51
CA ALA A 391 0.56 20.62 12.70
C ALA A 391 1.94 20.60 13.38
N CYS A 392 2.87 19.85 12.80
CA CYS A 392 4.24 19.67 13.28
C CYS A 392 5.25 20.34 12.34
N TYR A 393 4.80 20.78 11.18
CA TYR A 393 5.62 21.46 10.19
C TYR A 393 4.79 22.53 9.46
N ILE A 394 5.47 23.39 8.72
CA ILE A 394 4.88 24.54 8.02
C ILE A 394 3.89 24.09 6.95
N LYS A 395 2.88 24.93 6.73
CA LYS A 395 1.77 24.65 5.82
C LYS A 395 2.28 24.39 4.40
N ASP A 396 1.66 23.45 3.71
CA ASP A 396 1.97 23.04 2.33
C ASP A 396 3.27 22.25 2.15
N THR A 397 3.93 21.86 3.25
CA THR A 397 5.04 20.91 3.19
C THR A 397 4.52 19.55 2.75
N LEU A 398 5.04 19.05 1.62
CA LEU A 398 4.70 17.72 1.15
C LEU A 398 5.30 16.65 2.06
N GLY A 399 4.48 15.67 2.42
CA GLY A 399 4.94 14.46 3.08
C GLY A 399 6.03 13.75 2.27
N HIS A 400 6.90 13.00 2.94
CA HIS A 400 7.96 12.18 2.31
C HIS A 400 8.97 13.02 1.50
N SER A 401 9.22 14.24 1.98
CA SER A 401 10.13 15.20 1.36
C SER A 401 11.29 15.54 2.28
N TRP A 402 12.39 16.04 1.70
CA TRP A 402 13.51 16.54 2.51
C TRP A 402 13.09 17.78 3.31
N GLN A 403 12.14 18.58 2.80
CA GLN A 403 11.62 19.75 3.52
C GLN A 403 10.95 19.37 4.83
N GLU A 404 10.27 18.21 4.89
CA GLU A 404 9.70 17.70 6.12
C GLU A 404 10.80 17.29 7.12
N VAL A 405 11.81 16.55 6.65
CA VAL A 405 12.94 16.12 7.50
C VAL A 405 13.66 17.33 8.10
N ALA A 406 13.86 18.39 7.30
CA ALA A 406 14.51 19.62 7.73
C ALA A 406 13.78 20.26 8.94
N GLN A 407 12.46 20.11 9.03
CA GLN A 407 11.66 20.71 10.10
C GLN A 407 11.53 19.82 11.34
N GLY A 408 11.97 18.55 11.26
CA GLY A 408 11.74 17.54 12.29
C GLY A 408 12.39 17.82 13.65
N ARG A 409 13.37 18.74 13.71
CA ARG A 409 14.00 19.18 14.97
C ARG A 409 13.47 20.52 15.50
N SER A 410 12.56 21.16 14.79
CA SER A 410 12.07 22.50 15.13
C SER A 410 11.24 22.52 16.42
N ASP A 411 11.20 23.67 17.08
CA ASP A 411 10.36 23.87 18.27
C ASP A 411 8.87 23.73 17.91
N ILE A 412 8.47 24.11 16.70
CA ILE A 412 7.10 23.88 16.17
C ILE A 412 6.78 22.38 16.13
N CYS A 413 7.69 21.55 15.59
CA CYS A 413 7.52 20.11 15.53
C CYS A 413 7.35 19.50 16.93
N MET A 414 8.19 19.92 17.88
CA MET A 414 8.10 19.46 19.26
C MET A 414 6.82 19.91 19.96
N LYS A 415 6.35 21.14 19.71
CA LYS A 415 5.06 21.62 20.23
C LYS A 415 3.88 20.83 19.65
N GLY A 416 3.89 20.55 18.35
CA GLY A 416 2.86 19.75 17.67
C GLY A 416 2.78 18.33 18.26
N MET A 417 3.94 17.70 18.47
CA MET A 417 4.06 16.41 19.18
C MET A 417 3.40 16.45 20.56
N LEU A 418 3.68 17.48 21.37
CA LEU A 418 3.10 17.62 22.71
C LEU A 418 1.60 17.91 22.70
N VAL A 419 1.09 18.65 21.70
CA VAL A 419 -0.36 18.83 21.48
C VAL A 419 -1.01 17.48 21.22
N ALA A 420 -0.48 16.68 20.31
CA ALA A 420 -1.03 15.36 20.01
C ALA A 420 -1.00 14.42 21.23
N ALA A 421 0.11 14.40 21.99
CA ALA A 421 0.20 13.65 23.23
C ALA A 421 -0.91 14.02 24.24
N LYS A 422 -1.20 15.32 24.38
CA LYS A 422 -2.27 15.83 25.25
C LYS A 422 -3.65 15.38 24.77
N VAL A 423 -3.93 15.45 23.47
CA VAL A 423 -5.21 15.01 22.89
C VAL A 423 -5.41 13.51 23.09
N MET A 424 -4.39 12.70 22.79
CA MET A 424 -4.43 11.25 23.00
C MET A 424 -4.62 10.89 24.48
N ALA A 425 -3.90 11.55 25.40
CA ALA A 425 -4.00 11.26 26.83
C ALA A 425 -5.40 11.56 27.38
N LEU A 426 -5.97 12.72 27.06
CA LEU A 426 -7.33 13.06 27.49
C LEU A 426 -8.38 12.11 26.89
N THR A 427 -8.15 11.61 25.68
CA THR A 427 -9.05 10.64 25.03
C THR A 427 -8.99 9.30 25.74
N GLY A 428 -7.78 8.80 26.02
CA GLY A 428 -7.60 7.54 26.73
C GLY A 428 -8.14 7.58 28.16
N ALA A 429 -7.89 8.67 28.88
CA ALA A 429 -8.42 8.87 30.23
C ALA A 429 -9.96 8.82 30.25
N GLU A 430 -10.64 9.47 29.30
CA GLU A 430 -12.11 9.46 29.23
C GLU A 430 -12.67 8.04 28.99
N LEU A 431 -11.98 7.20 28.20
CA LEU A 431 -12.41 5.81 27.98
C LEU A 431 -12.30 4.95 29.24
N PHE A 432 -11.37 5.25 30.15
CA PHE A 432 -11.32 4.60 31.47
C PHE A 432 -12.38 5.14 32.44
N GLU A 433 -12.63 6.44 32.41
CA GLU A 433 -13.61 7.11 33.30
C GLU A 433 -15.06 6.79 32.94
N GLN A 434 -15.36 6.59 31.66
CA GLN A 434 -16.73 6.46 31.15
C GLN A 434 -16.97 5.08 30.52
N PRO A 435 -17.28 4.03 31.32
CA PRO A 435 -17.56 2.69 30.80
C PRO A 435 -18.68 2.64 29.74
N LEU A 436 -19.71 3.48 29.87
CA LEU A 436 -20.80 3.56 28.89
C LEU A 436 -20.35 4.11 27.54
N LEU A 437 -19.39 5.05 27.52
CA LEU A 437 -18.79 5.55 26.29
C LEU A 437 -17.99 4.43 25.60
N LEU A 438 -17.17 3.71 26.36
CA LEU A 438 -16.41 2.59 25.81
C LEU A 438 -17.33 1.49 25.26
N GLU A 439 -18.45 1.19 25.93
CA GLU A 439 -19.47 0.27 25.44
C GLU A 439 -20.05 0.73 24.10
N GLN A 440 -20.35 2.02 23.95
CA GLN A 440 -20.83 2.60 22.68
C GLN A 440 -19.78 2.47 21.57
N VAL A 441 -18.53 2.80 21.86
CA VAL A 441 -17.39 2.65 20.93
C VAL A 441 -17.26 1.19 20.47
N ARG A 442 -17.33 0.23 21.40
CA ARG A 442 -17.26 -1.21 21.09
C ARG A 442 -18.46 -1.69 20.29
N LYS A 443 -19.67 -1.26 20.64
CA LYS A 443 -20.90 -1.63 19.93
C LYS A 443 -20.85 -1.18 18.47
N GLU A 444 -20.47 0.08 18.21
CA GLU A 444 -20.32 0.60 16.85
C GLU A 444 -19.33 -0.25 16.03
N PHE A 445 -18.19 -0.59 16.63
CA PHE A 445 -17.18 -1.44 15.99
C PHE A 445 -17.69 -2.85 15.69
N GLU A 446 -18.38 -3.50 16.63
CA GLU A 446 -18.91 -4.86 16.44
C GLU A 446 -20.01 -4.91 15.38
N GLU A 447 -20.85 -3.87 15.28
CA GLU A 447 -21.85 -3.72 14.22
C GLU A 447 -21.17 -3.54 12.85
N LYS A 448 -20.18 -2.64 12.76
CA LYS A 448 -19.41 -2.43 11.53
C LYS A 448 -18.62 -3.67 11.12
N ARG A 449 -17.96 -4.36 12.04
CA ARG A 449 -17.19 -5.59 11.73
C ARG A 449 -18.02 -6.72 11.16
N LYS A 450 -19.33 -6.76 11.40
CA LYS A 450 -20.24 -7.73 10.77
C LYS A 450 -20.57 -7.37 9.33
N ALA A 451 -20.57 -6.07 9.00
CA ALA A 451 -20.86 -5.58 7.66
C ALA A 451 -19.63 -5.62 6.73
N TYR A 452 -18.42 -5.63 7.26
CA TYR A 452 -17.17 -5.60 6.50
C TYR A 452 -16.34 -6.88 6.69
N SER A 453 -15.93 -7.48 5.56
CA SER A 453 -15.01 -8.62 5.56
C SER A 453 -13.57 -8.14 5.54
N TYR A 454 -12.78 -8.53 6.54
CA TYR A 454 -11.36 -8.22 6.57
C TYR A 454 -10.60 -9.15 5.60
N LEU A 455 -9.99 -8.57 4.57
CA LEU A 455 -9.20 -9.27 3.57
C LEU A 455 -7.73 -8.82 3.62
N PRO A 456 -6.87 -9.48 4.41
CA PRO A 456 -5.47 -9.08 4.53
C PRO A 456 -4.69 -9.33 3.24
N LEU A 457 -3.89 -8.35 2.82
CA LEU A 457 -3.02 -8.43 1.66
C LEU A 457 -1.63 -8.95 2.07
N LEU A 458 -1.53 -10.21 2.50
CA LEU A 458 -0.28 -10.77 3.02
C LEU A 458 0.75 -11.08 1.91
N ALA A 459 2.03 -11.01 2.29
CA ALA A 459 3.12 -11.46 1.43
C ALA A 459 2.94 -12.94 1.05
N ARG A 460 3.20 -13.26 -0.21
CA ARG A 460 3.21 -14.63 -0.74
C ARG A 460 4.08 -14.70 -1.99
N LYS A 461 4.67 -15.86 -2.22
CA LYS A 461 5.47 -16.12 -3.43
C LYS A 461 4.88 -17.31 -4.16
N THR A 462 4.64 -17.17 -5.47
CA THR A 462 4.24 -18.27 -6.35
C THR A 462 5.29 -18.44 -7.44
N VAL A 463 5.49 -19.68 -7.88
CA VAL A 463 6.35 -20.04 -9.01
C VAL A 463 5.51 -20.90 -9.94
N GLU A 464 5.44 -20.49 -11.19
CA GLU A 464 4.62 -21.12 -12.22
C GLU A 464 5.47 -21.40 -13.46
N ASN A 465 5.02 -22.37 -14.27
CA ASN A 465 5.72 -22.81 -15.47
C ASN A 465 7.13 -23.42 -15.23
N GLY A 466 7.42 -23.86 -14.00
CA GLY A 466 8.72 -24.45 -13.61
C GLY A 466 8.89 -25.96 -13.87
N GLU A 467 7.78 -26.71 -13.90
CA GLU A 467 7.75 -28.13 -14.28
C GLU A 467 6.63 -28.35 -15.30
N MET A 468 6.97 -28.55 -16.59
CA MET A 468 6.02 -28.93 -17.63
C MET A 468 5.52 -30.39 -17.47
N SER A 469 5.08 -30.81 -16.28
CA SER A 469 4.76 -32.22 -15.99
C SER A 469 3.30 -32.58 -16.29
N ALA A 470 2.34 -31.68 -16.05
CA ALA A 470 0.92 -31.92 -16.33
C ALA A 470 0.53 -31.66 -17.80
N GLN A 471 1.06 -30.60 -18.42
CA GLN A 471 0.84 -30.31 -19.84
C GLN A 471 1.44 -31.39 -20.76
N LYS A 472 2.56 -32.01 -20.37
CA LYS A 472 3.18 -33.10 -21.15
C LYS A 472 2.23 -34.29 -21.39
N MET A 473 1.39 -34.66 -20.44
CA MET A 473 0.49 -35.82 -20.56
C MET A 473 -0.72 -35.56 -21.46
N ASP A 474 -1.33 -34.37 -21.41
CA ASP A 474 -2.42 -33.99 -22.34
C ASP A 474 -1.87 -33.70 -23.75
N MET A 475 -0.66 -33.14 -23.81
CA MET A 475 0.06 -32.83 -25.03
C MET A 475 0.51 -34.10 -25.78
N GLU A 476 0.99 -35.14 -25.11
CA GLU A 476 1.30 -36.44 -25.75
C GLU A 476 0.08 -37.05 -26.47
N ARG A 477 -1.13 -36.74 -25.99
CA ARG A 477 -2.39 -37.16 -26.61
C ARG A 477 -2.76 -36.31 -27.83
N LYS A 478 -2.54 -34.98 -27.80
CA LYS A 478 -2.67 -34.09 -28.97
C LYS A 478 -1.60 -34.39 -30.05
N LEU A 479 -0.41 -34.82 -29.63
CA LEU A 479 0.77 -35.09 -30.48
C LEU A 479 0.65 -36.29 -31.42
N SER A 480 -0.24 -37.25 -31.14
CA SER A 480 -0.54 -38.30 -32.13
C SER A 480 -1.26 -37.76 -33.37
N ASP A 481 -1.98 -36.62 -33.23
CA ASP A 481 -2.67 -35.95 -34.34
C ASP A 481 -1.74 -34.97 -35.08
N PHE A 482 -0.85 -34.27 -34.35
CA PHE A 482 0.13 -33.33 -34.91
C PHE A 482 1.12 -33.96 -35.92
N ASN A 483 1.40 -35.26 -35.81
CA ASN A 483 2.33 -35.95 -36.74
C ASN A 483 1.75 -36.19 -38.15
N LYS A 484 0.46 -35.92 -38.40
CA LYS A 484 -0.19 -36.18 -39.70
C LYS A 484 -0.66 -34.93 -40.44
N SER A 485 -0.78 -33.79 -39.76
CA SER A 485 -1.26 -32.54 -40.33
C SER A 485 -0.15 -31.50 -40.45
N ARG A 486 -0.19 -30.71 -41.53
CA ARG A 486 0.69 -29.54 -41.73
C ARG A 486 -0.04 -28.22 -41.47
N LYS A 487 -1.28 -28.28 -40.96
CA LYS A 487 -2.18 -27.14 -40.79
C LYS A 487 -2.93 -27.24 -39.46
N VAL A 488 -2.97 -26.15 -38.72
CA VAL A 488 -3.79 -26.06 -37.52
C VAL A 488 -4.58 -24.76 -37.55
N GLN A 489 -5.89 -24.86 -37.43
CA GLN A 489 -6.76 -23.72 -37.14
C GLN A 489 -6.83 -23.56 -35.61
N VAL A 490 -6.53 -22.35 -35.16
CA VAL A 490 -6.66 -21.92 -33.78
C VAL A 490 -7.88 -21.01 -33.69
N GLU A 491 -8.80 -21.34 -32.79
CA GLU A 491 -10.01 -20.56 -32.52
C GLU A 491 -9.92 -19.96 -31.12
N PHE A 492 -10.13 -18.65 -31.00
CA PHE A 492 -10.30 -17.99 -29.71
C PHE A 492 -11.75 -17.59 -29.52
N THR A 493 -12.33 -17.90 -28.36
CA THR A 493 -13.72 -17.58 -28.04
C THR A 493 -13.80 -16.74 -26.77
N GLY A 494 -14.47 -15.59 -26.86
CA GLY A 494 -14.88 -14.79 -25.71
C GLY A 494 -16.02 -15.46 -24.94
N LEU A 495 -16.04 -15.27 -23.63
CA LEU A 495 -17.00 -15.93 -22.75
C LEU A 495 -18.33 -15.16 -22.65
N CYS A 496 -18.29 -13.82 -22.69
CA CYS A 496 -19.46 -12.94 -22.63
C CYS A 496 -19.17 -11.57 -23.28
N ASP A 497 -20.11 -11.02 -24.03
CA ASP A 497 -20.08 -9.61 -24.48
C ASP A 497 -20.58 -8.67 -23.38
N ASP A 498 -19.66 -7.94 -22.76
CA ASP A 498 -19.95 -6.85 -21.80
C ASP A 498 -19.97 -5.46 -22.46
N GLY A 499 -19.80 -5.41 -23.78
CA GLY A 499 -19.83 -4.19 -24.60
C GLY A 499 -18.53 -3.37 -24.52
N LEU A 500 -18.05 -2.91 -25.68
CA LEU A 500 -16.83 -2.11 -25.80
C LEU A 500 -16.85 -0.83 -24.94
N ALA A 501 -18.03 -0.23 -24.76
CA ALA A 501 -18.21 0.97 -23.93
C ALA A 501 -17.93 0.72 -22.44
N GLN A 502 -18.23 -0.47 -21.91
CA GLN A 502 -17.92 -0.78 -20.51
C GLN A 502 -16.42 -0.96 -20.29
N ARG A 503 -15.71 -1.55 -21.26
CA ARG A 503 -14.24 -1.68 -21.24
C ARG A 503 -13.52 -0.34 -21.39
N GLN A 504 -14.01 0.54 -22.26
CA GLN A 504 -13.45 1.90 -22.40
C GLN A 504 -13.66 2.76 -21.15
N THR A 505 -14.65 2.43 -20.30
CA THR A 505 -14.99 3.19 -19.09
C THR A 505 -14.50 2.55 -17.80
N GLY A 506 -13.78 1.42 -17.85
CA GLY A 506 -13.30 0.72 -16.64
C GLY A 506 -14.40 0.01 -15.85
N LYS A 507 -15.58 -0.21 -16.44
CA LYS A 507 -16.76 -0.81 -15.79
C LYS A 507 -16.96 -2.29 -16.13
N ALA A 508 -16.09 -2.85 -16.95
CA ALA A 508 -16.10 -4.26 -17.31
C ALA A 508 -15.87 -5.13 -16.05
N LEU A 509 -16.81 -6.03 -15.75
CA LEU A 509 -16.84 -6.83 -14.51
C LEU A 509 -15.84 -8.00 -14.51
N SER A 510 -15.18 -8.28 -15.65
CA SER A 510 -14.14 -9.31 -15.79
C SER A 510 -13.49 -9.25 -17.17
N LYS A 511 -12.39 -9.99 -17.39
CA LYS A 511 -11.72 -10.07 -18.71
C LYS A 511 -12.62 -10.64 -19.80
N ASN A 512 -13.52 -11.58 -19.48
CA ASN A 512 -14.52 -12.25 -20.34
C ASN A 512 -14.15 -12.58 -21.80
N GLY A 513 -12.86 -12.57 -22.13
CA GLY A 513 -12.31 -12.73 -23.45
C GLY A 513 -12.56 -11.53 -24.37
N ASN A 514 -11.50 -11.01 -25.00
CA ASN A 514 -11.58 -10.34 -26.29
C ASN A 514 -10.89 -11.25 -27.30
N ALA A 515 -11.65 -11.88 -28.19
CA ALA A 515 -11.07 -12.84 -29.14
C ALA A 515 -10.11 -12.16 -30.13
N LEU A 516 -10.30 -10.87 -30.40
CA LEU A 516 -9.39 -10.09 -31.24
C LEU A 516 -8.07 -9.80 -30.52
N GLU A 517 -8.11 -9.35 -29.26
CA GLU A 517 -6.88 -9.21 -28.47
C GLU A 517 -6.16 -10.56 -28.35
N ALA A 518 -6.90 -11.67 -28.20
CA ALA A 518 -6.30 -13.01 -28.15
C ALA A 518 -5.57 -13.35 -29.45
N LEU A 519 -6.16 -13.01 -30.60
CA LEU A 519 -5.54 -13.16 -31.91
C LEU A 519 -4.28 -12.29 -32.06
N GLU A 520 -4.30 -11.06 -31.57
CA GLU A 520 -3.14 -10.15 -31.57
C GLU A 520 -2.01 -10.71 -30.70
N PHE A 521 -2.33 -11.13 -29.47
CA PHE A 521 -1.40 -11.76 -28.54
C PHE A 521 -0.83 -13.07 -29.10
N PHE A 522 -1.66 -13.88 -29.78
CA PHE A 522 -1.20 -15.09 -30.46
C PHE A 522 -0.22 -14.76 -31.59
N THR A 523 -0.55 -13.77 -32.42
CA THR A 523 0.33 -13.34 -33.52
C THR A 523 1.65 -12.77 -33.00
N LEU A 524 1.59 -11.99 -31.92
CA LEU A 524 2.77 -11.47 -31.23
C LEU A 524 3.61 -12.61 -30.65
N GLY A 525 2.98 -13.57 -29.98
CA GLY A 525 3.66 -14.72 -29.42
C GLY A 525 4.25 -15.65 -30.48
N LEU A 526 3.71 -15.74 -31.69
CA LEU A 526 4.35 -16.47 -32.79
C LEU A 526 5.60 -15.72 -33.31
N ALA A 527 5.58 -14.39 -33.31
CA ALA A 527 6.70 -13.57 -33.77
C ALA A 527 7.86 -13.50 -32.75
N TYR A 528 7.54 -13.46 -31.45
CA TYR A 528 8.51 -13.24 -30.37
C TYR A 528 8.66 -14.43 -29.42
N GLY A 529 7.60 -15.19 -29.17
CA GLY A 529 7.64 -16.42 -28.40
C GLY A 529 8.36 -17.52 -29.19
N ASN A 530 9.26 -18.25 -28.55
CA ASN A 530 9.98 -19.40 -29.10
C ASN A 530 10.42 -19.36 -30.59
N LYS A 531 10.76 -18.17 -31.09
CA LYS A 531 11.26 -17.84 -32.44
C LYS A 531 12.29 -18.82 -33.00
N ASP A 532 13.16 -19.40 -32.18
CA ASP A 532 14.17 -20.35 -32.66
C ASP A 532 13.52 -21.61 -33.24
N ILE A 533 12.40 -22.05 -32.64
CA ILE A 533 11.59 -23.18 -33.12
C ILE A 533 10.83 -22.78 -34.39
N PHE A 534 10.20 -21.60 -34.38
CA PHE A 534 9.37 -21.14 -35.48
C PHE A 534 10.18 -20.82 -36.74
N ASP A 535 11.35 -20.19 -36.59
CA ASP A 535 12.28 -19.89 -37.69
C ASP A 535 12.88 -21.17 -38.28
N LYS A 536 13.08 -22.21 -37.46
CA LYS A 536 13.63 -23.50 -37.90
C LYS A 536 12.68 -24.27 -38.82
N VAL A 537 11.37 -24.23 -38.55
CA VAL A 537 10.35 -24.96 -39.32
C VAL A 537 9.78 -24.13 -40.47
N GLY A 538 9.63 -22.82 -40.27
CA GLY A 538 9.03 -21.91 -41.24
C GLY A 538 7.51 -22.11 -41.40
N TYR A 539 6.75 -21.01 -41.32
CA TYR A 539 5.29 -21.07 -41.37
C TYR A 539 4.69 -19.88 -42.13
N GLU A 540 3.41 -20.00 -42.44
CA GLU A 540 2.53 -18.92 -42.88
C GLU A 540 1.24 -18.92 -42.07
N THR A 541 0.63 -17.76 -41.92
CA THR A 541 -0.63 -17.59 -41.19
C THR A 541 -1.68 -16.92 -42.07
N ARG A 542 -2.93 -17.36 -41.94
CA ARG A 542 -4.09 -16.72 -42.56
C ARG A 542 -5.17 -16.51 -41.53
N ILE A 543 -5.55 -15.25 -41.29
CA ILE A 543 -6.72 -14.92 -40.47
C ILE A 543 -7.96 -15.33 -41.27
N MET A 544 -8.81 -16.13 -40.64
CA MET A 544 -10.04 -16.66 -41.21
C MET A 544 -11.26 -15.89 -40.71
N GLU A 545 -11.22 -15.40 -39.47
CA GLU A 545 -12.30 -14.64 -38.82
C GLU A 545 -11.72 -13.71 -37.75
N THR A 546 -12.14 -12.44 -37.75
CA THR A 546 -11.70 -11.43 -36.78
C THR A 546 -12.77 -11.08 -35.73
N GLY A 547 -14.02 -11.50 -35.94
CA GLY A 547 -15.14 -11.18 -35.05
C GLY A 547 -15.52 -9.69 -35.01
N ASP A 548 -14.93 -8.88 -35.90
CA ASP A 548 -14.93 -7.41 -35.86
C ASP A 548 -16.01 -6.81 -36.78
N GLU A 549 -17.20 -7.41 -36.78
CA GLU A 549 -18.32 -6.99 -37.64
C GLU A 549 -19.19 -5.88 -36.99
N ASP A 550 -19.11 -5.72 -35.67
CA ASP A 550 -19.91 -4.75 -34.90
C ASP A 550 -19.00 -3.93 -33.97
N MET A 551 -18.85 -2.63 -34.30
CA MET A 551 -18.01 -1.67 -33.56
C MET A 551 -18.47 -1.39 -32.12
N VAL A 552 -19.60 -1.96 -31.69
CA VAL A 552 -20.15 -1.79 -30.33
C VAL A 552 -19.92 -3.01 -29.46
N LYS A 553 -19.72 -4.19 -30.07
CA LYS A 553 -19.57 -5.46 -29.37
C LYS A 553 -18.11 -5.85 -29.21
N VAL A 554 -17.83 -6.58 -28.16
CA VAL A 554 -16.53 -7.23 -28.02
C VAL A 554 -16.48 -8.42 -29.00
N PRO A 555 -15.41 -8.57 -29.80
CA PRO A 555 -15.25 -9.74 -30.66
C PRO A 555 -15.31 -11.06 -29.88
N GLU A 556 -16.33 -11.87 -30.19
CA GLU A 556 -16.61 -13.13 -29.49
C GLU A 556 -15.86 -14.32 -30.08
N LEU A 557 -15.45 -14.26 -31.35
CA LEU A 557 -14.78 -15.36 -32.04
C LEU A 557 -13.73 -14.86 -33.02
N THR A 558 -12.53 -15.42 -32.93
CA THR A 558 -11.51 -15.28 -33.97
C THR A 558 -10.97 -16.62 -34.38
N LYS A 559 -10.55 -16.72 -35.64
CA LYS A 559 -9.98 -17.94 -36.22
C LYS A 559 -8.75 -17.58 -37.03
N ILE A 560 -7.67 -18.32 -36.82
CA ILE A 560 -6.43 -18.18 -37.58
C ILE A 560 -5.90 -19.55 -37.97
N LEU A 561 -5.54 -19.70 -39.24
CA LEU A 561 -4.93 -20.90 -39.78
C LEU A 561 -3.41 -20.72 -39.78
N VAL A 562 -2.69 -21.63 -39.14
CA VAL A 562 -1.22 -21.73 -39.18
C VAL A 562 -0.84 -22.90 -40.09
N THR A 563 -0.06 -22.63 -41.13
CA THR A 563 0.39 -23.64 -42.11
C THR A 563 1.91 -23.72 -42.12
N VAL A 564 2.44 -24.93 -41.97
CA VAL A 564 3.88 -25.20 -42.09
C VAL A 564 4.29 -25.08 -43.55
N LYS A 565 5.33 -24.29 -43.84
CA LYS A 565 5.86 -24.15 -45.21
C LYS A 565 6.46 -25.48 -45.66
N GLN A 566 6.20 -25.89 -46.91
CA GLN A 566 6.77 -27.13 -47.45
C GLN A 566 8.30 -27.00 -47.57
N GLN A 567 9.03 -27.63 -46.65
CA GLN A 567 10.41 -28.05 -46.85
C GLN A 567 10.44 -29.59 -46.82
N GLU A 568 11.18 -30.21 -47.74
CA GLU A 568 11.23 -31.66 -47.91
C GLU A 568 11.99 -32.39 -46.77
N ASP A 569 12.65 -31.65 -45.86
CA ASP A 569 13.59 -32.20 -44.86
C ASP A 569 13.25 -31.92 -43.38
N ILE A 570 12.01 -31.55 -43.02
CA ILE A 570 11.67 -31.25 -41.62
C ILE A 570 11.55 -32.54 -40.79
N ARG A 571 12.35 -32.68 -39.72
CA ARG A 571 12.32 -33.84 -38.82
C ARG A 571 11.03 -33.85 -37.99
N SER A 572 10.51 -35.04 -37.68
CA SER A 572 9.29 -35.22 -36.87
C SER A 572 9.37 -34.52 -35.50
N ASP A 573 10.55 -34.54 -34.88
CA ASP A 573 10.76 -33.90 -33.58
C ASP A 573 10.68 -32.37 -33.67
N ASP A 574 11.15 -31.80 -34.78
CA ASP A 574 11.09 -30.35 -35.02
C ASP A 574 9.64 -29.89 -35.28
N LEU A 575 8.83 -30.70 -35.98
CA LEU A 575 7.38 -30.46 -36.15
C LEU A 575 6.63 -30.56 -34.82
N ARG A 576 6.96 -31.56 -33.99
CA ARG A 576 6.39 -31.73 -32.65
C ARG A 576 6.71 -30.53 -31.76
N GLU A 577 7.95 -30.08 -31.79
CA GLU A 577 8.41 -28.90 -31.05
C GLU A 577 7.73 -27.61 -31.56
N PHE A 578 7.55 -27.46 -32.88
CA PHE A 578 6.81 -26.34 -33.49
C PHE A 578 5.37 -26.26 -33.01
N PHE A 579 4.62 -27.35 -33.13
CA PHE A 579 3.22 -27.37 -32.73
C PHE A 579 3.02 -27.26 -31.22
N THR A 580 3.97 -27.74 -30.43
CA THR A 580 4.04 -27.45 -28.99
C THR A 580 4.18 -25.95 -28.75
N GLY A 581 5.06 -25.28 -29.50
CA GLY A 581 5.19 -23.82 -29.48
C GLY A 581 3.88 -23.12 -29.83
N VAL A 582 3.17 -23.57 -30.87
CA VAL A 582 1.86 -23.00 -31.26
C VAL A 582 0.83 -23.15 -30.13
N ASP A 583 0.73 -24.33 -29.52
CA ASP A 583 -0.20 -24.58 -28.40
C ASP A 583 0.13 -23.71 -27.18
N MET A 584 1.42 -23.58 -26.83
CA MET A 584 1.88 -22.69 -25.76
C MET A 584 1.52 -21.23 -26.06
N VAL A 585 1.79 -20.75 -27.28
CA VAL A 585 1.48 -19.37 -27.66
C VAL A 585 -0.02 -19.10 -27.62
N ALA A 586 -0.84 -20.01 -28.13
CA ALA A 586 -2.30 -19.86 -28.11
C ALA A 586 -2.88 -19.95 -26.69
N THR A 587 -2.37 -20.88 -25.87
CA THR A 587 -2.76 -20.98 -24.46
C THR A 587 -2.38 -19.70 -23.72
N GLY A 588 -1.16 -19.21 -23.89
CA GLY A 588 -0.73 -17.95 -23.29
C GLY A 588 -1.60 -16.78 -23.72
N ALA A 589 -1.98 -16.71 -25.01
CA ALA A 589 -2.84 -15.64 -25.52
C ALA A 589 -4.23 -15.68 -24.90
N ALA A 590 -4.80 -16.87 -24.76
CA ALA A 590 -6.07 -17.09 -24.08
C ALA A 590 -6.02 -16.66 -22.61
N GLU A 591 -4.94 -16.99 -21.89
CA GLU A 591 -4.76 -16.59 -20.49
C GLU A 591 -4.60 -15.07 -20.31
N VAL A 592 -3.85 -14.40 -21.21
CA VAL A 592 -3.70 -12.93 -21.16
C VAL A 592 -5.05 -12.24 -21.30
N THR A 593 -5.95 -12.75 -22.14
CA THR A 593 -7.22 -12.08 -22.49
C THR A 593 -8.45 -12.65 -21.80
N GLY A 594 -8.33 -13.79 -21.11
CA GLY A 594 -9.46 -14.51 -20.54
C GLY A 594 -10.34 -15.21 -21.59
N CYS A 595 -9.82 -15.46 -22.79
CA CYS A 595 -10.50 -16.25 -23.83
C CYS A 595 -10.38 -17.76 -23.57
N GLN A 596 -11.21 -18.53 -24.26
CA GLN A 596 -10.98 -19.95 -24.48
C GLN A 596 -10.23 -20.16 -25.79
N VAL A 597 -9.43 -21.23 -25.87
CA VAL A 597 -8.73 -21.63 -27.09
C VAL A 597 -9.14 -23.04 -27.51
N LYS A 598 -9.31 -23.24 -28.82
CA LYS A 598 -9.58 -24.54 -29.42
C LYS A 598 -8.72 -24.75 -30.66
N PHE A 599 -8.28 -25.99 -30.86
CA PHE A 599 -7.47 -26.39 -32.01
C PHE A 599 -8.27 -27.32 -32.92
N LEU A 600 -8.22 -27.06 -34.23
CA LEU A 600 -8.79 -27.90 -35.27
C LEU A 600 -7.69 -28.26 -36.26
N PHE A 601 -7.43 -29.55 -36.43
CA PHE A 601 -6.41 -30.07 -37.33
C PHE A 601 -7.01 -30.42 -38.69
N GLU A 602 -6.35 -29.99 -39.77
CA GLU A 602 -6.79 -30.21 -41.16
C GLU A 602 -5.90 -31.16 -41.96
#